data_AF-A0A1Y1XPR9-F1
#
_entry.id   AF-A0A1Y1XPR9-F1
#
_cell.length_a   1.000
_cell.length_b   1.000
_cell.length_c   1.000
_cell.angle_alpha   90.00
_cell.angle_beta   90.00
_cell.angle_gamma   90.00
#
_symmetry.space_group_name_H-M   'P 1'
#
loop_
_entity.id
_entity.type
_entity.pdbx_description
1 polymer ?
#
loop_
_entity_poly.entity_id
_entity_poly.type
_entity_poly.pdbx_seq_one_letter_code
_entity_poly.pdbx_strand_id
1 'polypeptide(L)'
;MEVDIPTGSLLTNGTHSNGTVDTSLTHITELSKTCKQLTELGVRLLEQRKIVQEKPEDPAEKEKLNAFYEDASALFVSLKELNRRAYTHTRQIKASTTDSKQELDRLNLDLQNLRYERQHLQQEISKCKAFDSIYQDLELVPESEFLEKASGELTEPKDSHLRMLNRLKFEQLERIRLDAEKKELMALKLKLIKLNKEKKLALEKIDLQLDTFAKSSAPLQVSLGLPTSSLNNS
;
A
#
# COMPACT_ATOMS: atom_id res chain seq x y z
N MET A 1 -8.62 9.73 4.91
CA MET A 1 -8.95 8.43 5.51
C MET A 1 -7.72 7.96 6.23
N GLU A 2 -7.62 8.29 7.52
CA GLU A 2 -6.51 7.88 8.39
C GLU A 2 -6.53 6.36 8.48
N VAL A 3 -5.47 5.71 8.00
CA VAL A 3 -5.30 4.28 8.17
C VAL A 3 -4.63 4.10 9.52
N ASP A 4 -5.45 3.86 10.54
CA ASP A 4 -5.02 3.32 11.82
C ASP A 4 -4.16 2.08 11.54
N ILE A 5 -2.86 2.22 11.78
CA ILE A 5 -1.94 1.08 11.84
C ILE A 5 -2.17 0.48 13.22
N PRO A 6 -2.71 -0.74 13.34
CA PRO A 6 -2.77 -1.39 14.64
C PRO A 6 -1.33 -1.67 15.05
N THR A 7 -0.81 -0.86 15.97
CA THR A 7 0.42 -1.11 16.71
C THR A 7 0.39 -2.55 17.18
N GLY A 8 1.34 -3.33 16.67
CA GLY A 8 1.45 -4.74 16.99
C GLY A 8 1.45 -4.94 18.49
N SER A 9 0.41 -5.62 18.98
CA SER A 9 0.48 -6.32 20.25
C SER A 9 1.60 -7.33 20.12
N LEU A 10 2.79 -6.93 20.57
CA LEU A 10 3.87 -7.84 20.91
C LEU A 10 3.30 -8.77 21.98
N LEU A 11 2.76 -9.91 21.54
CA LEU A 11 2.62 -11.08 22.39
C LEU A 11 4.05 -11.52 22.74
N THR A 12 4.59 -10.87 23.77
CA THR A 12 5.67 -11.42 24.59
C THR A 12 5.08 -12.60 25.37
N ASN A 13 4.77 -13.68 24.67
CA ASN A 13 4.68 -14.99 25.30
C ASN A 13 6.11 -15.57 25.34
N GLY A 14 7.01 -14.79 25.95
CA GLY A 14 8.11 -15.39 26.68
C GLY A 14 7.44 -16.10 27.84
N THR A 15 7.33 -17.42 27.73
CA THR A 15 7.12 -18.28 28.89
C THR A 15 8.26 -17.99 29.85
N HIS A 16 8.08 -17.00 30.71
CA HIS A 16 8.80 -16.89 31.96
C HIS A 16 8.41 -18.14 32.74
N SER A 17 9.18 -19.21 32.58
CA SER A 17 9.30 -20.28 33.57
C SER A 17 9.98 -19.70 34.81
N ASN A 18 9.31 -18.73 35.45
CA ASN A 18 9.56 -18.36 36.82
C ASN A 18 9.09 -19.54 37.68
N GLY A 19 10.04 -20.31 38.21
CA GLY A 19 9.75 -21.20 39.34
C GLY A 19 10.33 -22.60 39.30
N THR A 20 10.97 -23.05 38.22
CA THR A 20 11.84 -24.22 38.31
C THR A 20 13.20 -23.76 38.79
N VAL A 21 13.54 -24.09 40.04
CA VAL A 21 14.93 -24.17 40.50
C VAL A 21 15.73 -24.75 39.35
N ASP A 22 16.64 -23.97 38.79
CA ASP A 22 17.30 -24.25 37.52
C ASP A 22 18.18 -25.50 37.71
N THR A 23 17.56 -26.68 37.56
CA THR A 23 18.20 -28.00 37.70
C THR A 23 19.38 -28.12 36.73
N SER A 24 19.40 -27.25 35.71
CA SER A 24 20.46 -27.11 34.73
C SER A 24 21.78 -26.65 35.34
N LEU A 25 21.82 -25.85 36.42
CA LEU A 25 23.06 -25.36 37.05
C LEU A 25 23.57 -26.22 38.22
N THR A 26 22.91 -27.34 38.50
CA THR A 26 23.29 -28.27 39.58
C THR A 26 24.75 -28.71 39.45
N HIS A 27 25.21 -29.05 38.25
CA HIS A 27 26.59 -29.43 37.98
C HIS A 27 27.62 -28.33 38.30
N ILE A 28 27.28 -27.05 38.18
CA ILE A 28 28.17 -25.93 38.55
C ILE A 28 28.26 -25.80 40.07
N THR A 29 27.15 -25.97 40.77
CA THR A 29 27.13 -25.95 42.24
C THR A 29 27.87 -27.16 42.83
N GLU A 30 27.73 -28.33 42.21
CA GLU A 30 28.47 -29.56 42.53
C GLU A 30 29.97 -29.40 42.24
N LEU A 31 30.34 -28.77 41.11
CA LEU A 31 31.73 -28.46 40.79
C LEU A 31 32.37 -27.54 41.84
N SER A 32 31.65 -26.50 42.27
CA SER A 32 32.13 -25.61 43.33
C SER A 32 32.33 -26.35 44.66
N LYS A 33 31.41 -27.26 44.99
CA LYS A 33 31.49 -28.09 46.20
C LYS A 33 32.67 -29.06 46.15
N THR A 34 32.89 -29.76 45.03
CA THR A 34 34.02 -30.70 44.88
C THR A 34 35.36 -29.97 44.89
N CYS A 35 35.45 -28.78 44.30
CA CYS A 35 36.64 -27.93 44.41
C CYS A 35 36.95 -27.51 45.85
N LYS A 36 35.93 -27.19 46.66
CA LYS A 36 36.10 -26.89 48.10
C LYS A 36 36.58 -28.12 48.88
N GLN A 37 35.98 -29.29 48.63
CA GLN A 37 36.41 -30.54 49.25
C GLN A 37 37.85 -30.92 48.88
N LEU A 38 38.24 -30.72 47.61
CA LEU A 38 39.60 -30.97 47.13
C LEU A 38 40.62 -30.02 47.75
N THR A 39 40.27 -28.74 47.95
CA THR A 39 41.15 -27.77 48.62
C THR A 39 41.31 -28.08 50.10
N GLU A 40 40.24 -28.42 50.81
CA GLU A 40 40.31 -28.87 52.21
C GLU A 40 41.15 -30.14 52.38
N LEU A 41 40.97 -31.12 51.48
CA LEU A 41 41.75 -32.36 51.49
C LEU A 41 43.22 -32.10 51.14
N GLY A 42 43.50 -31.20 50.20
CA GLY A 42 44.85 -30.78 49.84
C GLY A 42 45.61 -30.15 51.01
N VAL A 43 44.95 -29.33 51.84
CA VAL A 43 45.55 -28.77 53.07
C VAL A 43 45.90 -29.89 54.06
N ARG A 44 44.98 -30.82 54.31
CA ARG A 44 45.20 -31.97 55.21
C ARG A 44 46.31 -32.90 54.72
N LEU A 45 46.39 -33.13 53.41
CA LEU A 45 47.48 -33.90 52.78
C LEU A 45 48.85 -33.25 53.03
N LEU A 46 48.94 -31.92 52.89
CA LEU A 46 50.20 -31.19 53.13
C LEU A 46 50.62 -31.24 54.60
N GLU A 47 49.67 -31.17 55.53
CA GLU A 47 49.92 -31.34 56.97
C GLU A 47 50.40 -32.76 57.30
N GLN A 48 49.72 -33.79 56.80
CA GLN A 48 50.10 -35.19 57.01
C GLN A 48 51.45 -35.53 56.38
N ARG A 49 51.77 -34.96 55.21
CA ARG A 49 53.09 -35.10 54.59
C ARG A 49 54.21 -34.52 55.46
N LYS A 50 53.98 -33.40 56.18
CA LYS A 50 54.97 -32.84 57.12
C LYS A 50 55.20 -33.77 58.31
N ILE A 51 54.13 -34.36 58.85
CA ILE A 51 54.22 -35.30 59.99
C ILE A 51 55.01 -36.56 59.61
N VAL A 52 54.73 -37.16 58.45
CA VAL A 52 55.47 -38.32 57.92
C VAL A 52 56.94 -38.00 57.63
N GLN A 53 57.27 -36.74 57.30
CA GLN A 53 58.66 -36.30 57.12
C GLN A 53 59.42 -36.18 58.46
N GLU A 54 58.73 -35.82 59.54
CA GLU A 54 59.30 -35.74 60.89
C GLU A 54 59.41 -37.12 61.58
N LYS A 55 58.56 -38.10 61.20
CA LYS A 55 58.57 -39.48 61.71
C LYS A 55 58.51 -40.53 60.58
N PRO A 56 59.65 -40.81 59.93
CA PRO A 56 59.68 -41.67 58.72
C PRO A 56 59.49 -43.18 58.98
N GLU A 57 59.52 -43.63 60.24
CA GLU A 57 59.51 -45.05 60.61
C GLU A 57 58.14 -45.60 61.03
N ASP A 58 57.09 -44.76 61.13
CA ASP A 58 55.75 -45.22 61.50
C ASP A 58 54.95 -45.68 60.25
N PRO A 59 54.68 -47.00 60.09
CA PRO A 59 53.88 -47.50 58.97
C PRO A 59 52.42 -46.99 59.00
N ALA A 60 51.88 -46.63 60.16
CA ALA A 60 50.50 -46.17 60.30
C ALA A 60 50.29 -44.77 59.70
N GLU A 61 51.30 -43.89 59.73
CA GLU A 61 51.22 -42.56 59.13
C GLU A 61 51.35 -42.61 57.60
N LYS A 62 52.11 -43.58 57.07
CA LYS A 62 52.19 -43.85 55.61
C LYS A 62 50.88 -44.41 55.05
N GLU A 63 50.19 -45.26 55.81
CA GLU A 63 48.89 -45.80 55.43
C GLU A 63 47.81 -44.69 55.38
N LYS A 64 47.80 -43.79 56.36
CA LYS A 64 46.91 -42.60 56.36
C LYS A 64 47.20 -41.69 55.16
N LEU A 65 48.47 -41.47 54.83
CA LEU A 65 48.86 -40.66 53.67
C LEU A 65 48.35 -41.29 52.35
N ASN A 66 48.46 -42.61 52.19
CA ASN A 66 47.94 -43.32 51.03
C ASN A 66 46.40 -43.23 50.93
N ALA A 67 45.68 -43.35 52.06
CA ALA A 67 44.22 -43.18 52.09
C ALA A 67 43.81 -41.77 51.60
N PHE A 68 44.52 -40.73 52.01
CA PHE A 68 44.27 -39.37 51.50
C PHE A 68 44.57 -39.23 49.99
N TYR A 69 45.57 -39.94 49.44
CA TYR A 69 45.82 -39.96 48.00
C TYR A 69 44.71 -40.66 47.21
N GLU A 70 44.14 -41.74 47.76
CA GLU A 70 42.99 -42.43 47.17
C GLU A 70 41.74 -41.53 47.15
N ASP A 71 41.44 -40.86 48.26
CA ASP A 71 40.34 -39.89 48.36
C ASP A 71 40.53 -38.70 47.40
N ALA A 72 41.75 -38.17 47.28
CA ALA A 72 42.07 -37.11 46.33
C ALA A 72 41.86 -37.57 44.88
N SER A 73 42.32 -38.77 44.54
CA SER A 73 42.14 -39.36 43.22
C SER A 73 40.66 -39.52 42.87
N ALA A 74 39.85 -40.00 43.81
CA ALA A 74 38.39 -40.12 43.65
C ALA A 74 37.73 -38.75 43.40
N LEU A 75 38.11 -37.72 44.16
CA LEU A 75 37.63 -36.34 43.94
C LEU A 75 38.05 -35.78 42.57
N PHE A 76 39.26 -36.07 42.09
CA PHE A 76 39.72 -35.66 40.75
C PHE A 76 38.93 -36.34 39.63
N VAL A 77 38.58 -37.62 39.79
CA VAL A 77 37.72 -38.33 38.83
C VAL A 77 36.33 -37.69 38.79
N SER A 78 35.75 -37.41 39.96
CA SER A 78 34.46 -36.70 40.07
C SER A 78 34.51 -35.31 39.42
N LEU A 79 35.59 -34.55 39.64
CA LEU A 79 35.79 -33.23 39.03
C LEU A 79 35.84 -33.30 37.49
N LYS A 80 36.58 -34.28 36.94
CA LYS A 80 36.65 -34.49 35.48
C LYS A 80 35.28 -34.86 34.90
N GLU A 81 34.52 -35.68 35.61
CA GLU A 81 33.17 -36.04 35.20
C GLU A 81 32.23 -34.83 35.20
N LEU A 82 32.23 -34.04 36.27
CA LEU A 82 31.43 -32.80 36.37
C LEU A 82 31.81 -31.79 35.29
N ASN A 83 33.10 -31.62 34.99
CA ASN A 83 33.56 -30.75 33.91
C ASN A 83 33.06 -31.23 32.54
N ARG A 84 33.12 -32.54 32.27
CA ARG A 84 32.57 -33.12 31.04
C ARG A 84 31.06 -32.88 30.95
N ARG A 85 30.31 -33.08 32.03
CA ARG A 85 28.86 -32.82 32.08
C ARG A 85 28.55 -31.34 31.80
N ALA A 86 29.30 -30.41 32.38
CA ALA A 86 29.15 -28.98 32.16
C ALA A 86 29.39 -28.59 30.68
N TYR A 87 30.44 -29.15 30.09
CA TYR A 87 30.76 -28.92 28.68
C TYR A 87 29.67 -29.48 27.75
N THR A 88 29.19 -30.71 28.01
CA THR A 88 28.12 -31.31 27.21
C THR A 88 26.82 -30.53 27.33
N HIS A 89 26.47 -30.07 28.53
CA HIS A 89 25.28 -29.27 28.79
C HIS A 89 25.34 -27.94 28.04
N THR A 90 26.48 -27.23 28.12
CA THR A 90 26.69 -25.97 27.38
C THR A 90 26.58 -26.20 25.87
N ARG A 91 27.15 -27.29 25.36
CA ARG A 91 27.06 -27.64 23.93
C ARG A 91 25.62 -27.93 23.50
N GLN A 92 24.86 -28.65 24.32
CA GLN A 92 23.45 -28.95 24.05
C GLN A 92 22.59 -27.69 24.02
N ILE A 93 22.75 -26.79 25.00
CA ILE A 93 22.03 -25.51 25.01
C ILE A 93 22.38 -24.68 23.78
N LYS A 94 23.66 -24.59 23.43
CA LYS A 94 24.10 -23.86 22.22
C LYS A 94 23.49 -24.43 20.95
N ALA A 95 23.45 -25.76 20.82
CA ALA A 95 22.83 -26.43 19.67
C ALA A 95 21.33 -26.12 19.62
N SER A 96 20.59 -26.39 20.70
CA SER A 96 19.15 -26.13 20.78
C SER A 96 18.80 -24.66 20.52
N THR A 97 19.58 -23.71 21.06
CA THR A 97 19.38 -22.29 20.82
C THR A 97 19.64 -21.92 19.36
N THR A 98 20.63 -22.55 18.73
CA THR A 98 20.95 -22.32 17.31
C THR A 98 19.84 -22.87 16.42
N ASP A 99 19.30 -24.04 16.73
CA ASP A 99 18.20 -24.65 15.99
C ASP A 99 16.94 -23.78 16.08
N SER A 100 16.54 -23.37 17.28
CA SER A 100 15.41 -22.44 17.47
C SER A 100 15.63 -21.09 16.78
N LYS A 101 16.87 -20.58 16.75
CA LYS A 101 17.20 -19.37 16.00
C LYS A 101 17.00 -19.55 14.49
N GLN A 102 17.45 -20.67 13.92
CA GLN A 102 17.27 -20.96 12.51
C GLN A 102 15.80 -21.08 12.11
N GLU A 103 14.98 -21.69 12.96
CA GLU A 103 13.52 -21.74 12.76
C GLU A 103 12.90 -20.34 12.77
N LEU A 104 13.29 -19.48 13.73
CA LEU A 104 12.84 -18.10 13.79
C LEU A 104 13.26 -17.32 12.53
N ASP A 105 14.51 -17.46 12.09
CA ASP A 105 15.03 -16.78 10.90
C ASP A 105 14.24 -17.20 9.65
N ARG A 106 13.89 -18.49 9.54
CA ARG A 106 13.02 -19.00 8.46
C ARG A 106 11.63 -18.38 8.51
N LEU A 107 10.95 -18.41 9.66
CA LEU A 107 9.63 -17.81 9.82
C LEU A 107 9.64 -16.30 9.54
N ASN A 108 10.71 -15.62 9.92
CA ASN A 108 10.86 -14.19 9.65
C ASN A 108 10.99 -13.91 8.15
N LEU A 109 11.71 -14.76 7.40
CA LEU A 109 11.78 -14.67 5.94
C LEU A 109 10.40 -14.88 5.30
N ASP A 110 9.66 -15.90 5.74
CA ASP A 110 8.30 -16.17 5.24
C ASP A 110 7.35 -15.00 5.53
N LEU A 111 7.44 -14.41 6.73
CA LEU A 111 6.68 -13.22 7.10
C LEU A 111 7.05 -12.00 6.24
N GLN A 112 8.33 -11.81 5.89
CA GLN A 112 8.74 -10.76 4.96
C GLN A 112 8.13 -10.98 3.58
N ASN A 113 8.17 -12.20 3.05
CA ASN A 113 7.57 -12.55 1.77
C ASN A 113 6.07 -12.19 1.73
N LEU A 114 5.32 -12.58 2.77
CA LEU A 114 3.89 -12.25 2.88
C LEU A 114 3.64 -10.73 2.98
N ARG A 115 4.51 -9.99 3.69
CA ARG A 115 4.41 -8.52 3.76
C ARG A 115 4.61 -7.88 2.39
N TYR A 116 5.59 -8.37 1.62
CA TYR A 116 5.83 -7.90 0.26
C TYR A 116 4.63 -8.20 -0.65
N GLU A 117 4.11 -9.42 -0.62
CA GLU A 117 2.94 -9.82 -1.40
C GLU A 117 1.72 -8.94 -1.06
N ARG A 118 1.43 -8.74 0.22
CA ARG A 118 0.36 -7.85 0.66
C ARG A 118 0.54 -6.43 0.13
N GLN A 119 1.75 -5.87 0.25
CA GLN A 119 2.02 -4.52 -0.23
C GLN A 119 1.86 -4.42 -1.75
N HIS A 120 2.36 -5.42 -2.49
CA HIS A 120 2.21 -5.49 -3.93
C HIS A 120 0.73 -5.50 -4.34
N LEU A 121 -0.07 -6.39 -3.75
CA LEU A 121 -1.51 -6.47 -4.00
C LEU A 121 -2.23 -5.17 -3.63
N GLN A 122 -1.87 -4.52 -2.51
CA GLN A 122 -2.44 -3.23 -2.15
C GLN A 122 -2.12 -2.13 -3.18
N GLN A 123 -0.90 -2.13 -3.71
CA GLN A 123 -0.51 -1.20 -4.79
C GLN A 123 -1.28 -1.48 -6.07
N GLU A 124 -1.44 -2.75 -6.47
CA GLU A 124 -2.24 -3.12 -7.63
C GLU A 124 -3.71 -2.76 -7.46
N ILE A 125 -4.31 -3.03 -6.30
CA ILE A 125 -5.68 -2.60 -5.99
C ILE A 125 -5.81 -1.08 -6.08
N SER A 126 -4.83 -0.34 -5.57
CA SER A 126 -4.84 1.13 -5.63
C SER A 126 -4.75 1.63 -7.07
N LYS A 127 -3.92 1.01 -7.92
CA LYS A 127 -3.85 1.30 -9.36
C LYS A 127 -5.17 1.00 -10.07
N CYS A 128 -5.79 -0.14 -9.77
CA CYS A 128 -7.09 -0.51 -10.34
C CYS A 128 -8.21 0.44 -9.88
N LYS A 129 -8.16 0.92 -8.63
CA LYS A 129 -9.14 1.89 -8.10
C LYS A 129 -8.94 3.31 -8.62
N ALA A 130 -7.70 3.68 -8.93
CA ALA A 130 -7.36 4.95 -9.58
C ALA A 130 -7.64 4.93 -11.10
N PHE A 131 -8.31 3.88 -11.60
CA PHE A 131 -8.79 3.88 -12.97
C PHE A 131 -9.95 4.87 -13.09
N ASP A 132 -9.62 6.06 -13.54
CA ASP A 132 -10.60 7.08 -13.90
C ASP A 132 -11.06 6.82 -15.34
N SER A 133 -12.38 6.71 -15.51
CA SER A 133 -12.97 6.52 -16.83
C SER A 133 -13.47 7.84 -17.36
N ILE A 134 -13.25 8.10 -18.65
CA ILE A 134 -13.62 9.35 -19.34
C ILE A 134 -15.08 9.76 -19.11
N TYR A 135 -15.98 8.79 -18.85
CA TYR A 135 -17.39 9.11 -18.61
C TYR A 135 -17.66 9.81 -17.28
N GLN A 136 -16.75 9.75 -16.30
CA GLN A 136 -16.90 10.42 -15.01
C GLN A 136 -16.74 11.94 -15.14
N ASP A 137 -16.00 12.41 -16.14
CA ASP A 137 -15.79 13.84 -16.42
C ASP A 137 -16.81 14.42 -17.42
N LEU A 138 -17.72 13.60 -17.94
CA LEU A 138 -18.73 14.06 -18.89
C LEU A 138 -19.86 14.80 -18.17
N GLU A 139 -20.13 16.03 -18.62
CA GLU A 139 -21.37 16.74 -18.29
C GLU A 139 -22.56 16.01 -18.94
N LEU A 140 -23.21 15.17 -18.15
CA LEU A 140 -24.38 14.38 -18.55
C LEU A 140 -25.66 15.08 -18.10
N VAL A 141 -26.73 14.96 -18.90
CA VAL A 141 -28.08 15.42 -18.54
C VAL A 141 -28.49 14.88 -17.16
N PRO A 142 -28.98 15.70 -16.22
CA PRO A 142 -29.36 15.28 -14.87
C PRO A 142 -30.30 14.07 -14.89
N GLU A 143 -30.21 13.21 -13.86
CA GLU A 143 -31.00 11.97 -13.83
C GLU A 143 -32.51 12.22 -13.89
N SER A 144 -33.00 13.30 -13.28
CA SER A 144 -34.41 13.71 -13.35
C SER A 144 -34.87 13.95 -14.79
N GLU A 145 -34.07 14.67 -15.58
CA GLU A 145 -34.40 15.01 -16.97
C GLU A 145 -34.25 13.80 -17.90
N PHE A 146 -33.31 12.89 -17.60
CA PHE A 146 -33.21 11.61 -18.29
C PHE A 146 -34.46 10.75 -18.08
N LEU A 147 -34.98 10.65 -16.85
CA LEU A 147 -36.17 9.86 -16.54
C LEU A 147 -37.44 10.40 -17.22
N GLU A 148 -37.51 11.71 -17.45
CA GLU A 148 -38.65 12.34 -18.14
C GLU A 148 -38.58 12.20 -19.67
N LYS A 149 -37.38 12.28 -20.26
CA LYS A 149 -37.19 12.29 -21.71
C LYS A 149 -36.92 10.91 -22.31
N ALA A 150 -36.39 9.97 -21.55
CA ALA A 150 -36.10 8.62 -22.03
C ALA A 150 -37.38 7.78 -22.12
N SER A 151 -37.44 6.90 -23.13
CA SER A 151 -38.50 5.90 -23.24
C SER A 151 -38.48 4.94 -22.04
N GLY A 152 -39.66 4.42 -21.66
CA GLY A 152 -39.82 3.54 -20.50
C GLY A 152 -38.84 2.36 -20.49
N GLU A 153 -38.56 1.75 -21.65
CA GLU A 153 -37.59 0.64 -21.78
C GLU A 153 -36.17 0.95 -21.30
N LEU A 154 -35.72 2.21 -21.38
CA LEU A 154 -34.38 2.61 -20.92
C LEU A 154 -34.30 2.85 -19.40
N THR A 155 -35.46 3.02 -18.76
CA THR A 155 -35.62 3.44 -17.35
C THR A 155 -35.81 2.25 -16.38
N GLU A 156 -36.20 1.09 -16.93
CA GLU A 156 -36.52 -0.13 -16.19
C GLU A 156 -35.37 -0.81 -15.40
N PRO A 157 -34.09 -0.80 -15.81
CA PRO A 157 -33.09 -1.55 -15.05
C PRO A 157 -32.82 -0.88 -13.69
N LYS A 158 -32.89 -1.68 -12.61
CA LYS A 158 -32.58 -1.26 -11.23
C LYS A 158 -31.09 -1.24 -10.94
N ASP A 159 -30.29 -1.95 -11.74
CA ASP A 159 -28.84 -1.98 -11.58
C ASP A 159 -28.22 -0.63 -11.95
N SER A 160 -27.43 -0.05 -11.03
CA SER A 160 -26.80 1.25 -11.19
C SER A 160 -25.89 1.31 -12.42
N HIS A 161 -25.15 0.23 -12.70
CA HIS A 161 -24.24 0.21 -13.85
C HIS A 161 -25.02 0.21 -15.16
N LEU A 162 -26.06 -0.60 -15.26
CA LEU A 162 -26.90 -0.69 -16.45
C LEU A 162 -27.67 0.61 -16.71
N ARG A 163 -28.11 1.31 -15.65
CA ARG A 163 -28.68 2.67 -15.75
C ARG A 163 -27.68 3.67 -16.32
N MET A 164 -26.44 3.67 -15.84
CA MET A 164 -25.40 4.56 -16.35
C MET A 164 -25.12 4.29 -17.84
N LEU A 165 -25.05 3.02 -18.25
CA LEU A 165 -24.90 2.66 -19.67
C LEU A 165 -26.06 3.17 -20.54
N ASN A 166 -27.29 3.04 -20.06
CA ASN A 166 -28.48 3.54 -20.76
C ASN A 166 -28.47 5.07 -20.86
N ARG A 167 -28.07 5.77 -19.80
CA ARG A 167 -27.90 7.22 -19.79
C ARG A 167 -26.85 7.69 -20.80
N LEU A 168 -25.70 7.01 -20.87
CA LEU A 168 -24.65 7.32 -21.85
C LEU A 168 -25.12 7.09 -23.29
N LYS A 169 -25.88 6.01 -23.55
CA LYS A 169 -26.47 5.75 -24.87
C LYS A 169 -27.47 6.83 -25.27
N PHE A 170 -28.34 7.24 -24.35
CA PHE A 170 -29.30 8.31 -24.59
C PHE A 170 -28.59 9.63 -24.93
N GLU A 171 -27.60 10.02 -24.13
CA GLU A 171 -26.79 11.22 -24.38
C GLU A 171 -26.11 11.17 -25.75
N GLN A 172 -25.55 10.02 -26.13
CA GLN A 172 -24.94 9.84 -27.44
C GLN A 172 -25.94 10.06 -28.58
N LEU A 173 -27.14 9.49 -28.48
CA LEU A 173 -28.20 9.66 -29.48
C LEU A 173 -28.66 11.12 -29.58
N GLU A 174 -28.85 11.79 -28.43
CA GLU A 174 -29.25 13.19 -28.40
C GLU A 174 -28.17 14.11 -29.00
N ARG A 175 -26.89 13.87 -28.70
CA ARG A 175 -25.79 14.64 -29.30
C ARG A 175 -25.71 14.46 -30.81
N ILE A 176 -25.94 13.24 -31.31
CA ILE A 176 -26.00 12.98 -32.76
C ILE A 176 -27.18 13.71 -33.39
N ARG A 177 -28.36 13.68 -32.76
CA ARG A 177 -29.56 14.40 -33.23
C ARG A 177 -29.32 15.91 -33.30
N LEU A 178 -28.78 16.49 -32.23
CA LEU A 178 -28.50 17.94 -32.14
C LEU A 178 -27.42 18.38 -33.14
N ASP A 179 -26.39 17.56 -33.39
CA ASP A 179 -25.38 17.87 -34.39
C ASP A 179 -25.95 17.84 -35.82
N ALA A 180 -26.85 16.89 -36.12
CA ALA A 180 -27.57 16.86 -37.39
C ALA A 180 -28.46 18.10 -37.58
N GLU A 181 -29.26 18.46 -36.59
CA GLU A 181 -30.11 19.66 -36.61
C GLU A 181 -29.28 20.94 -36.76
N LYS A 182 -28.17 21.04 -36.03
CA LYS A 182 -27.22 22.16 -36.15
C LYS A 182 -26.68 22.29 -37.57
N LYS A 183 -26.31 21.17 -38.21
CA LYS A 183 -25.82 21.17 -39.60
C LYS A 183 -26.91 21.64 -40.58
N GLU A 184 -28.15 21.19 -40.41
CA GLU A 184 -29.28 21.61 -41.22
C GLU A 184 -29.58 23.11 -41.05
N LEU A 185 -29.64 23.59 -39.80
CA LEU A 185 -29.83 25.01 -39.49
C LEU A 185 -28.69 25.88 -40.02
N MET A 186 -27.44 25.41 -39.94
CA MET A 186 -26.30 26.11 -40.54
C MET A 186 -26.42 26.19 -42.06
N ALA A 187 -26.82 25.11 -42.74
CA ALA A 187 -27.05 25.12 -44.18
C ALA A 187 -28.17 26.10 -44.57
N LEU A 188 -29.27 26.12 -43.81
CA LEU A 188 -30.39 27.04 -44.01
C LEU A 188 -29.97 28.49 -43.77
N LYS A 189 -29.21 28.76 -42.70
CA LYS A 189 -28.64 30.09 -42.42
C LYS A 189 -27.77 30.58 -43.58
N LEU A 190 -26.88 29.74 -44.11
CA LEU A 190 -26.03 30.10 -45.24
C LEU A 190 -26.85 30.38 -46.51
N LYS A 191 -27.88 29.58 -46.77
CA LYS A 191 -28.82 29.79 -47.88
C LYS A 191 -29.55 31.13 -47.76
N LEU A 192 -30.07 31.45 -46.57
CA LEU A 192 -30.75 32.72 -46.31
C LEU A 192 -29.79 33.92 -46.43
N ILE A 193 -28.56 33.83 -45.91
CA ILE A 193 -27.56 34.89 -46.07
C ILE A 193 -27.28 35.16 -47.55
N LYS A 194 -27.15 34.11 -48.36
CA LYS A 194 -26.94 34.26 -49.81
C LYS A 194 -28.13 34.96 -50.48
N LEU A 195 -29.35 34.50 -50.20
CA LEU A 195 -30.57 35.08 -50.76
C LEU A 195 -30.77 36.55 -50.33
N ASN A 196 -30.43 36.88 -49.08
CA ASN A 196 -30.50 38.26 -48.58
C ASN A 196 -29.48 39.17 -49.27
N LYS A 197 -28.26 38.67 -49.53
CA LYS A 197 -27.25 39.39 -50.33
C LYS A 197 -27.71 39.62 -51.76
N GLU A 198 -28.28 38.60 -52.41
CA GLU A 198 -28.83 38.72 -53.78
C GLU A 198 -29.97 39.75 -53.84
N LYS A 199 -30.91 39.69 -52.89
CA LYS A 199 -32.01 40.68 -52.79
C LYS A 199 -31.49 42.09 -52.50
N LYS A 200 -30.49 42.24 -51.64
CA LYS A 200 -29.86 43.54 -51.36
C LYS A 200 -29.22 44.13 -52.62
N LEU A 201 -28.45 43.33 -53.37
CA LEU A 201 -27.87 43.76 -54.65
C LEU A 201 -28.94 44.11 -55.69
N ALA A 202 -30.05 43.37 -55.73
CA ALA A 202 -31.17 43.66 -56.61
C ALA A 202 -31.88 44.98 -56.23
N LEU A 203 -32.07 45.24 -54.94
CA LEU A 203 -32.63 46.50 -54.44
C LEU A 203 -31.69 47.68 -54.75
N GLU A 204 -30.39 47.55 -54.47
CA GLU A 204 -29.39 48.57 -54.81
C GLU A 204 -29.42 48.89 -56.31
N LYS A 205 -29.61 47.89 -57.18
CA LYS A 205 -29.76 48.08 -58.62
C LYS A 205 -31.06 48.83 -58.97
N ILE A 206 -32.18 48.48 -58.35
CA ILE A 206 -33.46 49.17 -58.56
C ILE A 206 -33.38 50.62 -58.08
N ASP A 207 -32.77 50.87 -56.92
CA ASP A 207 -32.56 52.23 -56.39
C ASP A 207 -31.75 53.09 -57.36
N LEU A 208 -30.67 52.52 -57.94
CA LEU A 208 -29.88 53.18 -58.99
C LEU A 208 -30.71 53.49 -60.25
N GLN A 209 -31.56 52.55 -60.68
CA GLN A 209 -32.44 52.76 -61.83
C GLN A 209 -33.51 53.82 -61.54
N LEU A 210 -34.08 53.84 -60.33
CA LEU A 210 -35.09 54.80 -59.91
C LEU A 210 -34.51 56.21 -59.79
N ASP A 211 -33.30 56.35 -59.23
CA ASP A 211 -32.57 57.61 -59.18
C ASP A 211 -32.25 58.13 -60.60
N THR A 212 -31.84 57.23 -61.50
CA THR A 212 -31.61 57.58 -62.92
C THR A 212 -32.90 58.01 -63.61
N PHE A 213 -34.02 57.31 -63.36
CA PHE A 213 -35.34 57.66 -63.90
C PHE A 213 -35.86 58.99 -63.34
N ALA A 214 -35.71 59.24 -62.03
CA ALA A 214 -36.08 60.50 -61.41
C ALA A 214 -35.31 61.67 -62.04
N LYS A 215 -34.00 61.49 -62.24
CA LYS A 215 -33.13 62.47 -62.93
C LYS A 215 -33.54 62.70 -64.38
N SER A 216 -33.87 61.64 -65.14
CA SER A 216 -34.27 61.75 -66.55
C SER A 216 -35.70 62.27 -66.73
N SER A 217 -36.58 62.08 -65.76
CA SER A 217 -37.95 62.59 -65.73
C SER A 217 -38.04 64.08 -65.34
N ALA A 218 -37.02 64.64 -64.68
CA ALA A 218 -37.04 66.02 -64.20
C ALA A 218 -37.32 67.07 -65.31
N PRO A 219 -36.74 66.99 -66.52
CA PRO A 219 -37.02 67.95 -67.60
C PRO A 219 -38.47 67.90 -68.10
N LEU A 220 -39.07 66.71 -68.14
CA LEU A 220 -40.48 66.51 -68.54
C LEU A 220 -41.45 67.07 -67.50
N GLN A 221 -41.16 66.90 -66.20
CA GLN A 221 -41.98 67.46 -65.12
C GLN A 221 -41.96 68.99 -65.12
N VAL A 222 -40.80 69.59 -65.40
CA VAL A 222 -40.64 71.05 -65.57
C VAL A 222 -41.47 71.57 -66.75
N SER A 223 -41.50 70.83 -67.87
CA SER A 223 -42.28 71.19 -69.05
C SER A 223 -43.80 71.08 -68.85
N LEU A 224 -44.25 70.11 -68.02
CA LEU A 224 -45.68 69.84 -67.76
C LEU A 224 -46.25 70.60 -66.54
N GLY A 225 -45.44 71.42 -65.85
CA GLY A 225 -45.89 72.23 -64.72
C GLY A 225 -46.28 71.44 -63.46
N LEU A 226 -45.78 70.20 -63.32
CA LEU A 226 -46.06 69.33 -62.18
C LEU A 226 -45.09 69.62 -61.01
N PRO A 227 -45.51 69.42 -59.74
CA PRO A 227 -44.62 69.61 -58.60
C PRO A 227 -43.47 68.59 -58.65
N THR A 228 -42.22 69.07 -58.61
CA THR A 228 -41.05 68.19 -58.54
C THR A 228 -41.00 67.56 -57.15
N SER A 229 -41.22 66.26 -57.07
CA SER A 229 -41.10 65.53 -55.82
C SER A 229 -39.62 65.50 -55.38
N SER A 230 -39.25 66.41 -54.48
CA SER A 230 -37.98 66.39 -53.77
C SER A 230 -37.98 65.22 -52.78
N LEU A 231 -37.66 64.02 -53.26
CA LEU A 231 -37.31 62.90 -52.38
C LEU A 231 -35.83 63.03 -52.01
N ASN A 232 -35.56 63.87 -51.01
CA ASN A 232 -34.34 63.79 -50.22
C ASN A 232 -34.43 62.53 -49.36
N ASN A 233 -33.73 61.47 -49.76
CA ASN A 233 -33.46 60.32 -48.89
C ASN A 233 -32.13 60.58 -48.17
N SER A 234 -32.21 60.86 -46.87
CA SER A 234 -31.13 60.64 -45.89
C SER A 234 -31.35 59.30 -45.22
#